data_AF-A0A8T2PNH7-F1
#
_entry.id   AF-A0A8T2PNH7-F1
#
_cell.length_a   1.000
_cell.length_b   1.000
_cell.length_c   1.000
_cell.angle_alpha   90.00
_cell.angle_beta   90.00
_cell.angle_gamma   90.00
#
_symmetry.space_group_name_H-M   'P 1'
#
loop_
_entity.id
_entity.type
_entity.pdbx_description
1 polymer ?
#
loop_
_entity_poly.entity_id
_entity_poly.type
_entity_poly.pdbx_seq_one_letter_code
_entity_poly.pdbx_strand_id
1 'polypeptide(L)'
;MRSSSEVAQCDLVYTFFHPIARDDRTEGFEGMPKPPEVMPVSPTSGRVEGEVKLSVSYRNSTLFIMVMHIKDLVSDDGDPNPYVKTYLLPDPHKTSKRKTKISRKTRNPTFNEMLVYSGYSKESLRQRELQLSVLSAESLRENYYLGGVTLGLQDFDLSKETVGWYKLTAVPYF
;
A
#
# COMPACT_ATOMS: atom_id res chain seq x y z
N MET A 1 -55.53 6.29 7.23
CA MET A 1 -54.34 5.42 7.35
C MET A 1 -53.12 6.32 7.21
N ARG A 2 -52.26 6.36 8.22
CA ARG A 2 -51.18 7.36 8.37
C ARG A 2 -49.89 6.90 7.66
N SER A 3 -49.17 7.88 7.12
CA SER A 3 -47.91 7.79 6.37
C SER A 3 -46.78 7.01 7.08
N SER A 4 -45.88 6.40 6.31
CA SER A 4 -44.46 6.29 6.66
C SER A 4 -43.59 6.48 5.42
N SER A 5 -42.82 7.56 5.46
CA SER A 5 -41.75 7.92 4.55
C SER A 5 -40.42 7.52 5.19
N GLU A 6 -39.75 6.49 4.67
CA GLU A 6 -38.29 6.28 4.74
C GLU A 6 -37.94 4.86 4.27
N VAL A 7 -37.86 4.65 2.95
CA VAL A 7 -36.98 3.61 2.36
C VAL A 7 -36.51 4.13 1.00
N ALA A 8 -35.80 5.25 0.99
CA ALA A 8 -35.16 5.79 -0.20
C ALA A 8 -33.69 6.08 0.10
N GLN A 9 -32.93 5.02 0.38
CA GLN A 9 -31.47 5.03 0.29
C GLN A 9 -30.95 3.60 0.31
N CYS A 10 -30.92 2.97 -0.85
CA CYS A 10 -30.18 1.72 -1.07
C CYS A 10 -29.87 1.61 -2.58
N ASP A 11 -28.70 2.10 -2.99
CA ASP A 11 -28.23 2.06 -4.38
C ASP A 11 -27.75 0.66 -4.83
N LEU A 12 -27.98 -0.38 -4.03
CA LEU A 12 -27.53 -1.74 -4.35
C LEU A 12 -28.52 -2.57 -5.20
N VAL A 13 -29.66 -2.01 -5.63
CA VAL A 13 -30.72 -2.78 -6.33
C VAL A 13 -30.98 -2.28 -7.77
N TYR A 14 -30.35 -1.19 -8.22
CA TYR A 14 -30.66 -0.59 -9.53
C TYR A 14 -29.99 -1.27 -10.74
N THR A 15 -29.25 -2.36 -10.57
CA THR A 15 -28.62 -3.07 -11.70
C THR A 15 -29.31 -4.37 -12.11
N PHE A 16 -30.36 -4.81 -11.40
CA PHE A 16 -31.00 -6.10 -11.67
C PHE A 16 -32.28 -6.05 -12.52
N PHE A 17 -32.87 -4.86 -12.78
CA PHE A 17 -34.18 -4.76 -13.45
C PHE A 17 -34.27 -3.70 -14.56
N HIS A 18 -33.23 -3.51 -15.37
CA HIS A 18 -33.38 -2.77 -16.64
C HIS A 18 -32.93 -3.61 -17.84
N PRO A 19 -33.85 -3.97 -18.75
CA PRO A 19 -33.54 -4.75 -19.96
C PRO A 19 -32.58 -4.01 -20.88
N ILE A 20 -31.53 -4.71 -21.32
CA ILE A 20 -30.53 -4.22 -22.27
C ILE A 20 -31.19 -4.03 -23.63
N ALA A 21 -31.42 -2.78 -24.04
CA ALA A 21 -31.68 -2.45 -25.43
C ALA A 21 -30.35 -2.50 -26.19
N ARG A 22 -30.18 -3.53 -27.03
CA ARG A 22 -29.23 -3.51 -28.14
C ARG A 22 -29.82 -2.61 -29.23
N ASP A 23 -29.05 -1.66 -29.75
CA ASP A 23 -29.25 -1.24 -31.13
C ASP A 23 -27.98 -0.70 -31.81
N ASP A 24 -28.07 -0.70 -33.13
CA ASP A 24 -27.07 -0.77 -34.20
C ASP A 24 -26.15 0.46 -34.42
N ARG A 25 -25.14 0.26 -35.28
CA ARG A 25 -24.08 1.18 -35.73
C ARG A 25 -24.59 2.54 -36.23
N THR A 26 -23.77 3.61 -36.11
CA THR A 26 -23.23 4.48 -37.20
C THR A 26 -22.34 5.61 -36.59
N GLU A 27 -21.48 6.19 -37.43
CA GLU A 27 -20.18 6.84 -37.20
C GLU A 27 -20.13 8.22 -36.51
N GLY A 28 -18.96 8.51 -35.92
CA GLY A 28 -18.28 9.82 -35.92
C GLY A 28 -18.73 10.90 -34.93
N PHE A 29 -17.91 11.17 -33.89
CA PHE A 29 -17.60 12.53 -33.39
C PHE A 29 -16.52 12.47 -32.28
N GLU A 30 -15.45 13.28 -32.44
CA GLU A 30 -14.51 13.60 -31.36
C GLU A 30 -15.23 14.28 -30.19
N GLY A 31 -14.78 14.00 -28.95
CA GLY A 31 -15.14 14.81 -27.78
C GLY A 31 -16.10 14.13 -26.81
N MET A 32 -15.60 13.09 -26.12
CA MET A 32 -16.21 12.64 -24.87
C MET A 32 -15.28 13.06 -23.72
N PRO A 33 -15.76 13.77 -22.69
CA PRO A 33 -14.97 14.03 -21.51
C PRO A 33 -14.66 12.69 -20.84
N LYS A 34 -13.36 12.43 -20.68
CA LYS A 34 -12.86 11.28 -19.92
C LYS A 34 -13.56 11.30 -18.54
N PRO A 35 -14.15 10.19 -18.07
CA PRO A 35 -14.71 10.15 -16.72
C PRO A 35 -13.60 10.56 -15.74
N PRO A 36 -13.90 11.35 -14.69
CA PRO A 36 -12.89 11.79 -13.76
C PRO A 36 -12.19 10.54 -13.23
N GLU A 37 -10.89 10.46 -13.50
CA GLU A 37 -9.99 9.49 -12.93
C GLU A 37 -10.14 9.64 -11.42
N VAL A 38 -10.86 8.71 -10.80
CA VAL A 38 -11.07 8.70 -9.35
C VAL A 38 -9.70 8.45 -8.75
N MET A 39 -9.00 9.56 -8.47
CA MET A 39 -7.80 9.55 -7.66
C MET A 39 -8.17 8.81 -6.37
N PRO A 40 -7.37 7.82 -5.92
CA PRO A 40 -7.64 7.18 -4.64
C PRO A 40 -7.70 8.27 -3.58
N VAL A 41 -8.85 8.34 -2.91
CA VAL A 41 -9.12 9.28 -1.82
C VAL A 41 -7.98 9.16 -0.83
N SER A 42 -7.28 10.27 -0.59
CA SER A 42 -6.15 10.33 0.33
C SER A 42 -6.62 9.80 1.69
N PRO A 43 -5.97 8.79 2.28
CA PRO A 43 -6.40 8.28 3.56
C PRO A 43 -6.24 9.40 4.59
N THR A 44 -7.27 9.50 5.43
CA THR A 44 -7.44 10.36 6.60
C THR A 44 -6.09 10.79 7.20
N SER A 45 -5.91 12.10 7.42
CA SER A 45 -4.78 12.68 8.18
C SER A 45 -4.78 12.18 9.63
N GLY A 46 -4.46 10.90 9.83
CA GLY A 46 -4.15 10.31 11.11
C GLY A 46 -2.71 10.65 11.48
N ARG A 47 -2.45 10.78 12.78
CA ARG A 47 -1.10 10.97 13.31
C ARG A 47 -0.25 9.74 13.00
N VAL A 48 0.75 9.89 12.12
CA VAL A 48 1.72 8.83 11.81
C VAL A 48 2.89 8.92 12.78
N GLU A 49 3.15 7.82 13.49
CA GLU A 49 4.31 7.66 14.37
C GLU A 49 4.83 6.22 14.31
N GLY A 50 6.01 6.03 14.89
CA GLY A 50 6.68 4.74 15.00
C GLY A 50 7.95 4.65 14.16
N GLU A 51 8.70 3.60 14.41
CA GLU A 51 9.95 3.31 13.70
C GLU A 51 9.96 1.85 13.26
N VAL A 52 10.46 1.58 12.06
CA VAL A 52 10.68 0.22 11.55
C VAL A 52 12.17 -0.11 11.59
N LYS A 53 12.51 -1.28 12.11
CA LYS A 53 13.87 -1.82 12.04
C LYS A 53 13.99 -2.74 10.82
N LEU A 54 14.93 -2.42 9.94
CA LEU A 54 15.22 -3.20 8.75
C LEU A 54 16.67 -3.67 8.76
N SER A 55 16.91 -4.84 8.16
CA SER A 55 18.20 -5.22 7.61
C SER A 55 18.13 -5.25 6.09
N VAL A 56 19.08 -4.58 5.43
CA VAL A 56 19.20 -4.47 3.97
C VAL A 56 20.53 -5.09 3.57
N SER A 57 20.49 -6.11 2.72
CA SER A 57 21.70 -6.75 2.20
C SER A 57 21.52 -7.21 0.76
N TYR A 58 22.64 -7.38 0.05
CA TYR A 58 22.63 -7.84 -1.34
C TYR A 58 23.69 -8.92 -1.56
N ARG A 59 23.27 -10.05 -2.13
CA ARG A 59 24.15 -11.18 -2.48
C ARG A 59 23.56 -11.95 -3.66
N ASN A 60 24.41 -12.53 -4.50
CA ASN A 60 24.01 -13.39 -5.62
C ASN A 60 22.91 -12.75 -6.49
N SER A 61 23.12 -11.51 -6.92
CA SER A 61 22.17 -10.74 -7.75
C SER A 61 20.76 -10.59 -7.15
N THR A 62 20.68 -10.61 -5.82
CA THR A 62 19.42 -10.60 -5.07
C THR A 62 19.51 -9.63 -3.90
N LEU A 63 18.53 -8.73 -3.82
CA LEU A 63 18.35 -7.83 -2.69
C LEU A 63 17.43 -8.49 -1.64
N PHE A 64 17.88 -8.42 -0.39
CA PHE A 64 17.23 -8.99 0.78
C PHE A 64 16.85 -7.85 1.72
N ILE A 65 15.54 -7.72 1.99
CA ILE A 65 14.99 -6.77 2.95
C ILE A 65 14.37 -7.56 4.09
N MET A 66 15.07 -7.66 5.22
CA MET A 66 14.52 -8.25 6.43
C MET A 66 13.75 -7.20 7.21
N VAL A 67 12.44 -7.39 7.29
CA VAL A 67 11.56 -6.61 8.16
C VAL A 67 11.63 -7.25 9.54
N MET A 68 12.32 -6.61 10.49
CA MET A 68 12.55 -7.19 11.82
C MET A 68 11.35 -6.91 12.74
N HIS A 69 11.20 -5.66 13.16
CA HIS A 69 10.13 -5.24 14.05
C HIS A 69 9.79 -3.77 13.83
N ILE A 70 8.61 -3.37 14.28
CA ILE A 70 8.17 -1.98 14.36
C ILE A 70 7.85 -1.69 15.81
N LYS A 71 8.11 -0.46 16.26
CA LYS A 71 7.69 0.03 17.58
C LYS A 71 6.88 1.32 17.46
N ASP A 72 6.09 1.58 18.49
CA ASP A 72 5.41 2.85 18.73
C ASP A 72 4.46 3.28 17.60
N LEU A 73 3.76 2.32 16.96
CA LEU A 73 2.71 2.64 16.00
C LEU A 73 1.54 3.34 16.70
N VAL A 74 1.04 4.40 16.07
CA VAL A 74 -0.18 5.09 16.52
C VAL A 74 -1.37 4.66 15.67
N SER A 75 -2.50 4.46 16.33
CA SER A 75 -3.80 4.25 15.69
C SER A 75 -4.88 4.81 16.60
N ASP A 76 -5.82 5.53 15.97
CA ASP A 76 -6.97 6.14 16.63
C ASP A 76 -8.05 5.12 16.97
N ASP A 77 -8.07 3.97 16.29
CA ASP A 77 -9.09 2.93 16.44
C ASP A 77 -8.54 1.67 17.12
N GLY A 78 -7.96 1.85 18.30
CA GLY A 78 -7.44 0.76 19.13
C GLY A 78 -6.14 0.15 18.59
N ASP A 79 -5.89 -1.13 18.92
CA ASP A 79 -4.68 -1.82 18.49
C ASP A 79 -4.81 -2.33 17.05
N PRO A 80 -3.91 -1.91 16.13
CA PRO A 80 -4.00 -2.27 14.72
C PRO A 80 -3.59 -3.73 14.47
N ASN A 81 -3.83 -4.20 13.23
CA ASN A 81 -3.31 -5.46 12.72
C ASN A 81 -2.23 -5.21 11.65
N PRO A 82 -1.02 -4.76 12.04
CA PRO A 82 -0.05 -4.25 11.10
C PRO A 82 0.53 -5.33 10.18
N TYR A 83 0.73 -4.98 8.92
CA TYR A 83 1.60 -5.67 7.98
C TYR A 83 2.41 -4.65 7.18
N VAL A 84 3.58 -5.08 6.71
CA VAL A 84 4.46 -4.26 5.89
C VAL A 84 4.29 -4.65 4.42
N LYS A 85 4.26 -3.65 3.55
CA LYS A 85 4.23 -3.78 2.10
C LYS A 85 5.35 -2.94 1.51
N THR A 86 6.07 -3.50 0.54
CA THR A 86 7.21 -2.82 -0.09
C THR A 86 7.14 -2.87 -1.62
N TYR A 87 7.70 -1.85 -2.26
CA TYR A 87 7.90 -1.74 -3.69
C TYR A 87 9.32 -1.25 -4.00
N LEU A 88 9.84 -1.59 -5.17
CA LEU A 88 11.05 -0.99 -5.74
C LEU A 88 10.65 -0.03 -6.85
N LEU A 89 10.69 1.27 -6.57
CA LEU A 89 10.29 2.31 -7.52
C LEU A 89 11.50 2.84 -8.29
N PRO A 90 11.36 3.21 -9.58
CA PRO A 90 10.15 3.05 -10.40
C PRO A 90 9.86 1.57 -10.72
N ASP A 91 8.60 1.15 -10.67
CA ASP A 91 8.16 -0.24 -10.94
C ASP A 91 7.34 -0.34 -12.24
N PRO A 92 7.97 -0.22 -13.43
CA PRO A 92 7.25 -0.17 -14.70
C PRO A 92 6.45 -1.44 -14.99
N HIS A 93 6.90 -2.58 -14.46
CA HIS A 93 6.25 -3.88 -14.67
C HIS A 93 5.26 -4.23 -13.56
N LYS A 94 5.16 -3.42 -12.49
CA LYS A 94 4.26 -3.64 -11.35
C LYS A 94 4.47 -5.00 -10.66
N THR A 95 5.70 -5.51 -10.64
CA THR A 95 6.04 -6.84 -10.11
C THR A 95 6.84 -6.81 -8.80
N SER A 96 7.21 -5.61 -8.33
CA SER A 96 8.07 -5.44 -7.15
C SER A 96 7.32 -5.54 -5.82
N LYS A 97 5.99 -5.66 -5.82
CA LYS A 97 5.22 -5.75 -4.58
C LYS A 97 5.67 -6.95 -3.75
N ARG A 98 6.06 -6.72 -2.50
CA ARG A 98 6.26 -7.75 -1.46
C ARG A 98 5.50 -7.35 -0.21
N LYS A 99 5.15 -8.32 0.64
CA LYS A 99 4.50 -8.05 1.92
C LYS A 99 4.85 -9.11 2.97
N THR A 100 4.78 -8.71 4.23
CA THR A 100 4.85 -9.62 5.38
C THR A 100 3.49 -10.25 5.66
N LYS A 101 3.46 -11.18 6.62
CA LYS A 101 2.22 -11.59 7.29
C LYS A 101 1.67 -10.44 8.14
N ILE A 102 0.41 -10.59 8.52
CA ILE A 102 -0.30 -9.69 9.43
C ILE A 102 0.04 -10.08 10.86
N SER A 103 0.52 -9.13 11.64
CA SER A 103 0.56 -9.24 13.10
C SER A 103 -0.76 -8.72 13.66
N ARG A 104 -1.33 -9.41 14.66
CA ARG A 104 -2.68 -9.11 15.14
C ARG A 104 -2.65 -8.25 16.40
N LYS A 105 -3.52 -7.23 16.46
CA LYS A 105 -3.80 -6.40 17.64
C LYS A 105 -2.53 -5.95 18.37
N THR A 106 -1.64 -5.26 17.68
CA THR A 106 -0.38 -4.79 18.26
C THR A 106 0.12 -3.50 17.61
N ARG A 107 0.67 -2.62 18.44
CA ARG A 107 1.41 -1.42 18.02
C ARG A 107 2.92 -1.64 17.92
N ASN A 108 3.40 -2.82 18.32
CA ASN A 108 4.81 -3.18 18.36
C ASN A 108 5.06 -4.56 17.71
N PRO A 109 4.73 -4.74 16.42
CA PRO A 109 4.84 -6.05 15.77
C PRO A 109 6.29 -6.48 15.58
N THR A 110 6.54 -7.78 15.79
CA THR A 110 7.75 -8.46 15.34
C THR A 110 7.39 -9.34 14.15
N PHE A 111 8.06 -9.14 13.02
CA PHE A 111 7.85 -9.91 11.79
C PHE A 111 8.98 -10.92 11.60
N ASN A 112 10.24 -10.47 11.63
CA ASN A 112 11.42 -11.25 11.23
C ASN A 112 11.21 -11.96 9.87
N GLU A 113 10.62 -11.25 8.93
CA GLU A 113 10.28 -11.78 7.60
C GLU A 113 11.23 -11.21 6.54
N MET A 114 11.71 -12.08 5.66
CA MET A 114 12.61 -11.73 4.57
C MET A 114 11.83 -11.47 3.28
N LEU A 115 11.88 -10.25 2.77
CA LEU A 115 11.34 -9.88 1.47
C LEU A 115 12.47 -9.92 0.42
N VAL A 116 12.25 -10.66 -0.66
CA VAL A 116 13.30 -11.00 -1.63
C VAL A 116 13.04 -10.39 -3.00
N TYR A 117 14.07 -9.76 -3.56
CA TYR A 117 14.07 -9.08 -4.84
C TYR A 117 15.22 -9.61 -5.72
N SER A 118 14.91 -10.59 -6.55
CA SER A 118 15.87 -11.23 -7.47
C SER A 118 15.94 -10.52 -8.82
N GLY A 119 17.08 -10.62 -9.49
CA GLY A 119 17.23 -10.20 -10.90
C GLY A 119 17.54 -8.71 -11.08
N TYR A 120 17.87 -8.00 -10.01
CA TYR A 120 18.32 -6.61 -10.07
C TYR A 120 19.84 -6.55 -9.92
N SER A 121 20.53 -5.90 -10.86
CA SER A 121 21.94 -5.55 -10.70
C SER A 121 22.11 -4.46 -9.64
N LYS A 122 23.29 -4.36 -9.01
CA LYS A 122 23.59 -3.26 -8.08
C LYS A 122 23.39 -1.89 -8.72
N GLU A 123 23.78 -1.74 -9.98
CA GLU A 123 23.61 -0.50 -10.75
C GLU A 123 22.13 -0.13 -10.92
N SER A 124 21.27 -1.09 -11.28
CA SER A 124 19.83 -0.84 -11.38
C SER A 124 19.22 -0.51 -10.02
N LEU A 125 19.68 -1.15 -8.94
CA LEU A 125 19.22 -0.85 -7.59
C LEU A 125 19.59 0.57 -7.15
N ARG A 126 20.78 1.08 -7.49
CA ARG A 126 21.17 2.46 -7.14
C ARG A 126 20.21 3.51 -7.70
N GLN A 127 19.51 3.21 -8.79
CA GLN A 127 18.53 4.11 -9.42
C GLN A 127 17.11 3.89 -8.89
N ARG A 128 16.94 3.11 -7.81
CA ARG A 128 15.64 2.74 -7.26
C ARG A 128 15.50 3.16 -5.81
N GLU A 129 14.26 3.33 -5.42
CA GLU A 129 13.86 3.57 -4.03
C GLU A 129 13.07 2.37 -3.52
N LEU A 130 13.38 1.94 -2.30
CA LEU A 130 12.52 1.04 -1.55
C LEU A 130 11.43 1.86 -0.88
N GLN A 131 10.22 1.79 -1.44
CA GLN A 131 9.04 2.36 -0.79
C GLN A 131 8.44 1.33 0.16
N LEU A 132 8.39 1.64 1.45
CA LEU A 132 7.81 0.81 2.50
C LEU A 132 6.55 1.49 3.05
N SER A 133 5.48 0.72 3.19
CA SER A 133 4.24 1.14 3.84
C SER A 133 3.81 0.13 4.88
N VAL A 134 3.39 0.63 6.04
CA VAL A 134 2.77 -0.14 7.11
C VAL A 134 1.27 0.14 7.04
N LEU A 135 0.47 -0.92 7.02
CA LEU A 135 -1.00 -0.82 7.00
C LEU A 135 -1.61 -1.71 8.07
N SER A 136 -2.75 -1.32 8.63
CA SER A 136 -3.58 -2.22 9.42
C SER A 136 -4.49 -3.02 8.48
N ALA A 137 -4.49 -4.35 8.62
CA ALA A 137 -5.47 -5.20 7.95
C ALA A 137 -6.80 -5.21 8.72
N GLU A 138 -7.90 -5.00 8.00
CA GLU A 138 -9.24 -4.94 8.57
C GLU A 138 -10.15 -5.95 7.88
N SER A 139 -11.04 -6.59 8.65
CA SER A 139 -11.96 -7.61 8.08
C SER A 139 -13.30 -7.03 7.64
N LEU A 140 -13.74 -5.93 8.25
CA LEU A 140 -15.07 -5.34 8.07
C LEU A 140 -15.04 -3.94 7.42
N ARG A 141 -13.86 -3.44 7.10
CA ARG A 141 -13.62 -2.13 6.49
C ARG A 141 -12.33 -2.16 5.68
N GLU A 142 -12.01 -1.06 5.02
CA GLU A 142 -10.77 -0.93 4.27
C GLU A 142 -9.54 -0.93 5.18
N ASN A 143 -8.43 -1.44 4.66
CA ASN A 143 -7.14 -1.37 5.33
C ASN A 143 -6.70 0.09 5.41
N TYR A 144 -6.30 0.54 6.60
CA TYR A 144 -5.84 1.92 6.78
C TYR A 144 -4.32 1.99 6.93
N TYR A 145 -3.78 3.13 6.54
CA TYR A 145 -2.35 3.40 6.54
C TYR A 145 -1.88 3.79 7.95
N LEU A 146 -0.73 3.23 8.36
CA LEU A 146 -0.11 3.47 9.67
C LEU A 146 1.20 4.25 9.58
N GLY A 147 1.71 4.47 8.37
CA GLY A 147 2.98 5.15 8.13
C GLY A 147 3.85 4.44 7.11
N GLY A 148 4.89 5.13 6.65
CA GLY A 148 5.79 4.60 5.66
C GLY A 148 7.10 5.35 5.58
N VAL A 149 8.02 4.80 4.82
CA VAL A 149 9.33 5.39 4.57
C VAL A 149 9.78 5.03 3.16
N THR A 150 10.40 5.98 2.50
CA THR A 150 11.04 5.77 1.20
C THR A 150 12.54 5.87 1.40
N LEU A 151 13.27 4.83 0.97
CA LEU A 151 14.71 4.71 1.17
C LEU A 151 15.40 4.59 -0.18
N GLY A 152 16.25 5.57 -0.51
CA GLY A 152 17.09 5.54 -1.71
C GLY A 152 18.10 4.41 -1.62
N LEU A 153 18.05 3.44 -2.53
CA LEU A 153 18.99 2.31 -2.47
C LEU A 153 20.43 2.70 -2.84
N GLN A 154 20.63 3.87 -3.45
CA GLN A 154 21.96 4.48 -3.64
C GLN A 154 22.67 4.82 -2.33
N ASP A 155 21.92 5.09 -1.25
CA ASP A 155 22.46 5.51 0.04
C ASP A 155 22.98 4.32 0.87
N PHE A 156 22.71 3.09 0.40
CA PHE A 156 23.17 1.86 1.02
C PHE A 156 24.45 1.35 0.36
N ASP A 157 25.41 0.97 1.20
CA ASP A 157 26.56 0.19 0.76
C ASP A 157 26.15 -1.29 0.60
N LEU A 158 25.68 -1.65 -0.60
CA LEU A 158 25.25 -3.00 -0.97
C LEU A 158 26.40 -4.03 -1.05
N SER A 159 27.60 -3.71 -0.57
CA SER A 159 28.67 -4.69 -0.34
C SER A 159 28.58 -5.36 1.04
N LYS A 160 27.82 -4.77 1.97
CA LYS A 160 27.64 -5.25 3.34
C LYS A 160 26.16 -5.23 3.73
N GLU A 161 25.87 -5.87 4.86
CA GLU A 161 24.57 -5.74 5.50
C GLU A 161 24.48 -4.40 6.25
N THR A 162 23.37 -3.70 6.05
CA THR A 162 23.04 -2.47 6.79
C THR A 162 21.80 -2.72 7.64
N VAL A 163 21.92 -2.53 8.95
CA VAL A 163 20.82 -2.70 9.91
C VAL A 163 20.53 -1.36 10.58
N GLY A 164 19.28 -0.92 10.56
CA GLY A 164 18.92 0.39 11.07
C GLY A 164 17.45 0.54 11.41
N TRP A 165 17.17 1.54 12.24
CA TRP A 165 15.82 2.04 12.51
C TRP A 165 15.50 3.20 11.58
N TYR A 166 14.28 3.21 11.05
CA TYR A 166 13.79 4.22 10.13
C TYR A 166 12.45 4.74 10.63
N LYS A 167 12.35 6.07 10.76
CA LYS A 167 11.11 6.72 11.19
C LYS A 167 10.02 6.58 10.13
N LEU A 168 8.82 6.21 10.58
CA LEU A 168 7.64 6.22 9.74
C LEU A 168 7.11 7.65 9.65
N THR A 169 6.68 8.02 8.45
CA THR A 169 6.14 9.35 8.16
C THR A 169 4.88 9.22 7.32
N ALA A 170 4.09 10.29 7.27
CA ALA A 170 2.94 10.40 6.37
C ALA A 170 3.42 10.66 4.93
N VAL A 171 4.17 9.73 4.35
CA VAL A 171 4.50 9.82 2.92
C VAL A 171 3.24 9.48 2.14
N PRO A 172 2.86 10.28 1.12
CA PRO A 172 1.70 9.96 0.29
C PRO A 172 1.83 8.55 -0.29
N TYR A 173 0.81 7.74 -0.03
CA TYR A 173 0.61 6.47 -0.70
C TYR A 173 0.09 6.80 -2.11
N PHE A 174 0.95 6.69 -3.13
CA PHE A 174 0.57 6.90 -4.53
C PHE A 174 -0.09 5.66 -5.14
#